data_AF-A0A1E4U2K5-F1
#
_entry.id   AF-A0A1E4U2K5-F1
#
_cell.length_a   1.000
_cell.length_b   1.000
_cell.length_c   1.000
_cell.angle_alpha   90.00
_cell.angle_beta   90.00
_cell.angle_gamma   90.00
#
_symmetry.space_group_name_H-M   'P 1'
#
loop_
_entity.id
_entity.type
_entity.pdbx_description
1 polymer ?
#
loop_
_entity_poly.entity_id
_entity_poly.type
_entity_poly.pdbx_seq_one_letter_code
_entity_poly.pdbx_strand_id
1 'polypeptide(L)'
;MSSLGDYPVYYKQPFRWLSYHAHTRPYVFYATAIAALGPVFIFVVTPVRRKFLYEDHVPLPVNGYPIPRRARDKNLKGYDD
;
A
#
# COMPACT_ATOMS: atom_id res chain seq x y z
N MET A 1 13.31 27.67 -30.65
CA MET A 1 12.99 26.32 -31.16
C MET A 1 14.00 25.36 -30.54
N SER A 2 13.61 24.50 -29.60
CA SER A 2 14.56 23.59 -28.92
C SER A 2 15.07 22.55 -29.93
N SER A 3 16.38 22.46 -30.16
CA SER A 3 16.93 21.54 -31.15
C SER A 3 16.68 20.07 -30.74
N LEU A 4 16.71 19.17 -31.72
CA LEU A 4 16.50 17.72 -31.55
C LEU A 4 17.56 17.06 -30.63
N GLY A 5 18.70 17.71 -30.40
CA GLY A 5 19.81 17.21 -29.55
C GLY A 5 19.92 17.87 -28.17
N ASP A 6 19.13 18.91 -27.88
CA ASP A 6 19.26 19.62 -26.60
C ASP A 6 18.69 18.82 -25.41
N TYR A 7 19.40 18.86 -24.28
CA TYR A 7 18.89 18.33 -23.02
C TYR A 7 17.56 19.02 -22.66
N PRO A 8 16.45 18.28 -22.50
CA PRO A 8 15.17 18.88 -22.18
C PRO A 8 15.19 19.54 -20.81
N VAL A 9 14.55 20.71 -20.68
CA VAL A 9 14.41 21.41 -19.40
C VAL A 9 13.08 21.02 -18.77
N TYR A 10 13.11 20.47 -17.55
CA TYR A 10 11.94 19.94 -16.83
C TYR A 10 10.74 20.91 -16.83
N TYR A 11 10.94 22.15 -16.39
CA TYR A 11 9.86 23.15 -16.27
C TYR A 11 9.30 23.68 -17.59
N LYS A 12 10.02 23.48 -18.71
CA LYS A 12 9.60 23.96 -20.03
C LYS A 12 8.98 22.86 -20.88
N GLN A 13 9.47 21.62 -20.72
CA GLN A 13 9.11 20.47 -21.56
C GLN A 13 9.05 19.18 -20.72
N PRO A 14 8.11 19.08 -19.75
CA PRO A 14 8.10 17.99 -18.77
C PRO A 14 7.92 16.62 -19.44
N PHE A 15 7.04 16.49 -20.44
CA PHE A 15 6.82 15.22 -21.14
C PHE A 15 8.06 14.77 -21.92
N ARG A 16 8.72 15.67 -22.66
CA ARG A 16 9.99 15.36 -23.35
C ARG A 16 11.10 15.02 -22.36
N TRP A 17 11.14 15.68 -21.19
CA TRP A 17 12.09 15.38 -20.12
C TRP A 17 11.90 13.96 -19.57
N LEU A 18 10.66 13.56 -19.28
CA LEU A 18 10.34 12.20 -18.83
C LEU A 18 10.73 11.17 -19.91
N SER A 19 10.32 11.36 -21.16
CA SER A 19 10.68 10.45 -22.26
C SER A 19 12.19 10.36 -22.47
N TYR A 20 12.93 11.47 -22.37
CA TYR A 20 14.39 11.48 -22.49
C TYR A 20 15.06 10.65 -21.39
N HIS A 21 14.65 10.81 -20.13
CA HIS A 21 15.23 10.03 -19.01
C HIS A 21 14.81 8.56 -19.04
N ALA A 22 13.61 8.25 -19.51
CA ALA A 22 13.17 6.87 -19.72
C ALA A 22 14.07 6.11 -20.72
N HIS A 23 14.56 6.78 -21.79
CA HIS A 23 15.44 6.17 -22.79
C HIS A 23 16.93 6.25 -22.43
N THR A 24 17.41 7.37 -21.88
CA THR A 24 18.84 7.58 -21.62
C THR A 24 19.32 7.02 -20.29
N ARG A 25 18.46 7.02 -19.26
CA ARG A 25 18.77 6.54 -17.90
C ARG A 25 17.60 5.72 -17.34
N PRO A 26 17.26 4.59 -17.98
CA PRO A 26 16.09 3.78 -17.61
C PRO A 26 16.14 3.32 -16.15
N TYR A 27 17.33 2.99 -15.64
CA TYR A 27 17.52 2.49 -14.28
C TYR A 27 17.08 3.50 -13.20
N VAL A 28 17.35 4.80 -13.38
CA VAL A 28 16.87 5.82 -12.43
C VAL A 28 15.39 6.09 -12.64
N PHE A 29 14.98 6.28 -13.90
CA PHE A 29 13.61 6.67 -14.23
C PHE A 29 12.59 5.65 -13.72
N TYR A 30 12.76 4.37 -14.06
CA TYR A 30 11.81 3.33 -13.68
C TYR A 30 11.90 2.99 -12.19
N ALA A 31 13.09 3.04 -11.56
CA ALA A 31 13.20 2.85 -10.12
C ALA A 31 12.41 3.92 -9.35
N THR A 32 12.58 5.19 -9.71
CA THR A 32 11.82 6.29 -9.08
C THR A 32 10.33 6.21 -9.38
N ALA A 33 9.94 5.85 -10.61
CA ALA A 33 8.53 5.68 -10.96
C ALA A 33 7.86 4.57 -10.13
N ILE A 34 8.50 3.40 -10.00
CA ILE A 34 7.98 2.30 -9.18
C ILE A 34 7.91 2.70 -7.70
N ALA A 35 8.96 3.36 -7.19
CA ALA A 35 8.97 3.85 -5.82
C ALA A 35 7.84 4.86 -5.56
N ALA A 36 7.57 5.76 -6.50
CA ALA A 36 6.47 6.72 -6.40
C ALA A 36 5.09 6.05 -6.49
N LEU A 37 4.95 5.00 -7.30
CA LEU A 37 3.69 4.25 -7.40
C LEU A 37 3.35 3.53 -6.10
N GLY A 38 4.32 3.03 -5.32
CA GLY A 38 4.05 2.34 -4.05
C GLY A 38 3.08 3.08 -3.10
N PRO A 39 3.41 4.32 -2.67
CA PRO A 39 2.52 5.15 -1.87
C PRO A 39 1.19 5.45 -2.57
N VAL A 40 1.20 5.73 -3.87
CA VAL A 40 -0.03 6.01 -4.64
C VAL A 40 -0.99 4.83 -4.58
N PHE A 41 -0.49 3.61 -4.76
CA PHE A 41 -1.30 2.40 -4.65
C PHE A 41 -1.83 2.20 -3.23
N ILE A 42 -1.02 2.47 -2.19
CA ILE A 42 -1.48 2.38 -0.80
C ILE A 42 -2.65 3.36 -0.56
N PHE A 43 -2.51 4.62 -0.95
CA PHE A 43 -3.54 5.63 -0.65
C PHE A 43 -4.77 5.55 -1.56
N VAL A 44 -4.64 5.07 -2.79
CA VAL A 44 -5.75 5.02 -3.76
C VAL A 44 -6.39 3.63 -3.82
N VAL A 45 -5.60 2.57 -3.94
CA VAL A 45 -6.13 1.22 -4.20
C VAL A 45 -6.69 0.59 -2.93
N THR A 46 -6.08 0.81 -1.75
CA THR A 46 -6.58 0.19 -0.51
C THR A 46 -7.99 0.63 -0.09
N PRO A 47 -8.38 1.93 -0.12
CA PRO A 47 -9.76 2.30 0.21
C PRO A 47 -10.76 1.82 -0.86
N VAL A 48 -10.37 1.80 -2.14
CA VAL A 48 -11.21 1.27 -3.23
C VAL A 48 -11.47 -0.21 -3.03
N ARG A 49 -10.43 -1.00 -2.69
CA ARG A 49 -10.57 -2.43 -2.37
C ARG A 49 -11.54 -2.66 -1.19
N ARG A 50 -11.38 -1.91 -0.10
CA ARG A 50 -12.24 -2.04 1.10
C ARG A 50 -13.71 -1.73 0.77
N LYS A 51 -13.94 -0.69 -0.03
CA LYS A 51 -15.30 -0.24 -0.35
C LYS A 51 -16.04 -1.15 -1.34
N PHE A 52 -15.34 -1.73 -2.32
CA PHE A 52 -16.00 -2.39 -3.45
C PHE A 52 -15.73 -3.89 -3.56
N LEU A 53 -14.69 -4.41 -2.90
CA LEU A 53 -14.30 -5.81 -3.03
C LEU A 53 -14.48 -6.57 -1.71
N TYR A 54 -13.66 -6.27 -0.71
CA TYR A 54 -13.68 -6.97 0.57
C TYR A 54 -13.04 -6.15 1.69
N GLU A 55 -13.54 -6.36 2.90
CA GLU A 55 -13.03 -5.75 4.12
C GLU A 55 -11.71 -6.38 4.59
N ASP A 56 -11.03 -5.67 5.48
CA ASP A 56 -9.81 -6.19 6.12
C ASP A 56 -10.12 -7.37 7.04
N HIS A 57 -9.13 -8.26 7.21
CA HIS A 57 -9.27 -9.43 8.07
C HIS A 57 -9.47 -9.04 9.54
N VAL A 58 -10.20 -9.88 10.27
CA VAL A 58 -10.32 -9.75 11.73
C VAL A 58 -8.95 -10.01 12.40
N PRO A 59 -8.60 -9.29 13.47
CA PRO A 59 -7.34 -9.50 14.16
C PRO A 59 -7.20 -10.93 14.70
N LEU A 60 -6.02 -11.53 14.51
CA LEU A 60 -5.70 -12.82 15.09
C LEU A 60 -5.59 -12.71 16.63
N PRO A 61 -5.98 -13.76 17.39
CA PRO A 61 -5.79 -13.79 18.83
C PRO A 61 -4.31 -13.97 19.17
N VAL A 62 -3.57 -12.86 19.22
CA VAL A 62 -2.12 -12.84 19.51
C VAL A 62 -1.79 -13.08 20.99
N ASN A 63 -2.75 -12.88 21.89
CA ASN A 63 -2.54 -12.94 23.35
C ASN A 63 -2.80 -14.34 23.94
N GLY A 64 -2.78 -15.38 23.12
CA GLY A 64 -3.04 -16.76 23.54
C GLY A 64 -4.53 -17.08 23.67
N TYR A 65 -4.87 -17.92 24.65
CA TYR A 65 -6.25 -18.37 24.84
C TYR A 65 -7.16 -17.19 25.21
N PRO A 66 -8.33 -17.02 24.55
CA PRO A 66 -9.22 -15.90 24.81
C PRO A 66 -9.91 -16.05 26.17
N ILE A 67 -9.31 -15.48 27.21
CA ILE A 67 -9.89 -15.48 28.56
C ILE A 67 -11.07 -14.49 28.59
N PRO A 68 -12.29 -14.96 28.89
CA PRO A 68 -13.45 -14.08 28.99
C PRO A 68 -13.26 -13.03 30.10
N ARG A 69 -13.52 -11.76 29.80
CA ARG A 69 -13.54 -10.66 30.80
C ARG A 69 -14.85 -10.66 31.59
N ARG A 70 -15.12 -11.76 32.30
CA ARG A 70 -16.29 -11.90 33.18
C ARG A 70 -15.90 -12.58 34.49
N ALA A 71 -16.69 -12.37 35.53
CA ALA A 71 -16.55 -13.13 36.77
C ALA A 71 -16.82 -14.62 36.53
N ARG A 72 -16.22 -15.47 37.37
CA ARG A 72 -16.47 -16.92 37.37
C ARG A 72 -17.96 -17.17 37.62
N ASP A 73 -18.55 -18.00 36.78
CA ASP A 73 -19.89 -18.51 37.02
C ASP A 73 -19.83 -19.63 38.06
N LYS A 74 -20.56 -19.47 39.16
CA LYS A 74 -20.60 -20.41 40.28
C LYS A 74 -21.79 -21.38 40.21
N ASN A 75 -22.68 -21.21 39.24
CA ASN A 75 -23.92 -21.98 39.11
C ASN A 75 -23.79 -23.17 38.14
N LEU A 76 -22.63 -23.34 37.51
CA LEU A 76 -22.35 -24.47 36.61
C LEU A 76 -22.38 -25.81 37.39
N LYS A 77 -22.98 -26.84 36.81
CA LYS A 77 -23.13 -28.21 37.35
C LYS A 77 -22.76 -29.26 36.30
N GLY A 78 -22.35 -30.46 36.73
CA GLY A 78 -21.97 -31.57 35.84
C GLY A 78 -20.45 -31.80 35.81
N TYR A 79 -20.04 -33.07 35.66
CA TYR A 79 -18.69 -33.57 35.99
C TYR A 79 -18.33 -33.43 37.48
N ASP A 80 -19.34 -33.35 38.34
CA ASP A 80 -19.19 -33.60 39.78
C ASP A 80 -18.97 -35.12 39.98
N ASP A 81 -18.20 -35.51 41.00
CA ASP A 81 -17.80 -36.91 41.28
C ASP A 81 -18.97 -37.92 41.37
#